data_AF-B9SAR6-F1
#
_entry.id   AF-B9SAR6-F1
#
_cell.length_a   1.000
_cell.length_b   1.000
_cell.length_c   1.000
_cell.angle_alpha   90.00
_cell.angle_beta   90.00
_cell.angle_gamma   90.00
#
_symmetry.space_group_name_H-M   'P 1'
#
loop_
_entity.id
_entity.type
_entity.pdbx_description
1 polymer ?
#
loop_
_entity_poly.entity_id
_entity_poly.type
_entity_poly.pdbx_seq_one_letter_code
_entity_poly.pdbx_strand_id
1 'polypeptide(L)'
;MRPAYVFFVLLFLSWAANAISWGSKTNGDTYVRDACSVTRYQDLCLHSLSSFSQVAKRSPSIWARAGVSVTIGEAKNITQYLNILKRNKIMKGRNRIALSDCIESFSDTIDNLHKSLGILRKLDAASFDVQMGDVITWMSAALTDEETCLDGFQEQKTISRQARVLLNRVSRITYLTSNALALVNKLASTGLGSLTN
;
A
#
# COMPACT_ATOMS: atom_id res chain seq x y z
N MET A 1 -62.52 -10.78 29.62
CA MET A 1 -61.27 -10.04 29.89
C MET A 1 -60.19 -11.09 30.03
N ARG A 2 -59.45 -11.35 28.94
CA ARG A 2 -58.83 -12.65 28.68
C ARG A 2 -57.30 -12.60 28.88
N PRO A 3 -56.71 -13.50 29.69
CA PRO A 3 -55.35 -13.43 30.20
C PRO A 3 -54.31 -13.98 29.20
N ALA A 4 -54.54 -13.76 27.90
CA ALA A 4 -53.73 -14.32 26.82
C ALA A 4 -52.65 -13.34 26.30
N TYR A 5 -52.74 -12.05 26.63
CA TYR A 5 -51.80 -11.03 26.13
C TYR A 5 -50.51 -10.90 26.95
N VAL A 6 -50.50 -11.37 28.20
CA VAL A 6 -49.31 -11.26 29.07
C VAL A 6 -48.25 -12.32 28.72
N PHE A 7 -48.65 -13.47 28.16
CA PHE A 7 -47.73 -14.56 27.82
C PHE A 7 -46.97 -14.33 26.51
N PHE A 8 -47.49 -13.51 25.59
CA PHE A 8 -46.86 -13.24 24.30
C PHE A 8 -45.76 -12.17 24.36
N VAL A 9 -45.71 -11.34 25.41
CA VAL A 9 -44.68 -10.31 25.58
C VAL A 9 -43.39 -10.86 26.21
N LEU A 10 -43.47 -11.98 26.94
CA LEU A 10 -42.32 -12.57 27.63
C LEU A 10 -41.47 -13.53 26.77
N LEU A 11 -41.90 -13.88 25.55
CA LEU A 11 -41.14 -14.72 24.63
C LEU A 11 -40.30 -13.93 23.60
N PHE A 12 -40.40 -12.60 23.57
CA PHE A 12 -39.58 -11.75 22.70
C PHE A 12 -38.35 -11.13 23.40
N LEU A 13 -38.17 -11.33 24.71
CA LEU A 13 -37.02 -10.78 25.45
C LEU A 13 -35.89 -11.79 25.72
N SER A 14 -36.02 -13.04 25.26
CA SER A 14 -35.00 -14.07 25.46
C SER A 14 -34.17 -14.41 24.20
N TRP A 15 -34.23 -13.59 23.14
CA TRP A 15 -33.38 -13.75 21.96
C TRP A 15 -32.60 -12.48 21.61
N ALA A 16 -32.01 -11.85 22.62
CA ALA A 16 -31.04 -10.77 22.46
C ALA A 16 -29.79 -10.99 23.34
N ALA A 17 -29.41 -12.24 23.55
CA ALA A 17 -28.14 -12.58 24.19
C ALA A 17 -27.35 -13.53 23.29
N ASN A 18 -26.10 -13.12 23.01
CA ASN A 18 -25.05 -13.79 22.24
C ASN A 18 -25.05 -13.44 20.73
N ALA A 19 -24.06 -12.75 20.16
CA ALA A 19 -22.77 -12.33 20.67
C ALA A 19 -22.37 -10.99 20.04
N ILE A 20 -22.17 -9.96 20.86
CA ILE A 20 -21.16 -8.96 20.52
C ILE A 20 -19.86 -9.74 20.65
N SER A 21 -19.32 -10.23 19.52
CA SER A 21 -17.92 -10.61 19.50
C SER A 21 -17.16 -9.32 19.72
N TRP A 22 -16.87 -9.01 20.99
CA TRP A 22 -15.79 -8.11 21.31
C TRP A 22 -14.55 -8.88 20.89
N GLY A 23 -14.22 -8.77 19.59
CA GLY A 23 -12.97 -9.28 19.08
C GLY A 23 -11.91 -8.70 19.99
N SER A 24 -11.26 -9.55 20.77
CA SER A 24 -10.15 -9.15 21.62
C SER A 24 -9.25 -8.33 20.72
N LYS A 25 -9.16 -7.03 21.00
CA LYS A 25 -8.36 -6.09 20.23
C LYS A 25 -6.93 -6.53 20.46
N THR A 26 -6.44 -7.45 19.66
CA THR A 26 -5.10 -8.01 19.84
C THR A 26 -4.13 -6.85 19.74
N ASN A 27 -3.01 -6.88 20.47
CA ASN A 27 -1.97 -5.85 20.33
C ASN A 27 -1.50 -5.71 18.87
N GLY A 28 -1.70 -6.75 18.04
CA GLY A 28 -1.50 -6.70 16.59
C GLY A 28 -2.36 -5.66 15.88
N ASP A 29 -3.64 -5.53 16.25
CA ASP A 29 -4.49 -4.50 15.66
C ASP A 29 -4.04 -3.09 16.06
N THR A 30 -3.40 -2.92 17.23
CA THR A 30 -2.91 -1.60 17.66
C THR A 30 -1.65 -1.17 16.92
N TYR A 31 -0.66 -2.06 16.72
CA TYR A 31 0.60 -1.65 16.10
C TYR A 31 0.45 -1.19 14.64
N VAL A 32 -0.33 -1.92 13.84
CA VAL A 32 -0.56 -1.53 12.44
C VAL A 32 -1.36 -0.23 12.35
N ARG A 33 -2.31 0.00 13.27
CA ARG A 33 -3.06 1.26 13.34
C ARG A 33 -2.16 2.44 13.68
N ASP A 34 -1.28 2.26 14.66
CA ASP A 34 -0.31 3.29 15.05
C ASP A 34 0.63 3.62 13.89
N ALA A 35 1.18 2.60 13.21
CA ALA A 35 2.05 2.78 12.06
C ALA A 35 1.34 3.47 10.90
N CYS A 36 0.12 3.04 10.56
CA CYS A 36 -0.64 3.60 9.44
C CYS A 36 -1.21 4.99 9.70
N SER A 37 -1.22 5.46 10.96
CA SER A 37 -1.75 6.79 11.32
C SER A 37 -1.05 7.96 10.61
N VAL A 38 0.22 7.80 10.23
CA VAL A 38 1.01 8.82 9.53
C VAL A 38 0.80 8.81 8.01
N THR A 39 0.02 7.85 7.50
CA THR A 39 -0.15 7.63 6.06
C THR A 39 -1.40 8.33 5.53
N ARG A 40 -1.37 8.74 4.25
CA ARG A 40 -2.51 9.40 3.59
C ARG A 40 -3.64 8.41 3.31
N TYR A 41 -3.32 7.19 2.86
CA TYR A 41 -4.31 6.18 2.48
C TYR A 41 -4.40 5.09 3.56
N GLN A 42 -4.92 5.47 4.72
CA GLN A 42 -4.87 4.68 5.95
C GLN A 42 -5.50 3.29 5.81
N ASP A 43 -6.69 3.16 5.23
CA ASP A 43 -7.35 1.85 5.06
C ASP A 43 -6.52 0.91 4.19
N LEU A 44 -5.93 1.44 3.10
CA LEU A 44 -5.05 0.67 2.25
C LEU A 44 -3.77 0.25 2.98
N CYS A 45 -3.21 1.12 3.84
CA CYS A 45 -2.09 0.76 4.70
C CYS A 45 -2.46 -0.37 5.67
N LEU A 46 -3.59 -0.24 6.39
CA LEU A 46 -4.07 -1.24 7.35
C LEU A 46 -4.24 -2.60 6.69
N HIS A 47 -4.93 -2.64 5.55
CA HIS A 47 -5.16 -3.88 4.81
C HIS A 47 -3.87 -4.50 4.31
N SER A 48 -2.96 -3.70 3.75
CA SER A 48 -1.75 -4.20 3.12
C SER A 48 -0.64 -4.60 4.10
N LEU A 49 -0.65 -4.05 5.32
CA LEU A 49 0.42 -4.24 6.29
C LEU A 49 0.02 -5.00 7.57
N SER A 50 -1.26 -5.37 7.74
CA SER A 50 -1.76 -6.09 8.92
C SER A 50 -0.94 -7.33 9.31
N SER A 51 -0.49 -8.12 8.33
CA SER A 51 0.29 -9.35 8.56
C SER A 51 1.68 -9.11 9.15
N PHE A 52 2.22 -7.89 9.04
CA PHE A 52 3.53 -7.54 9.60
C PHE A 52 3.46 -7.12 11.06
N SER A 53 2.26 -6.93 11.61
CA SER A 53 2.06 -6.28 12.90
C SER A 53 2.82 -6.92 14.07
N GLN A 54 2.81 -8.24 14.16
CA GLN A 54 3.51 -8.96 15.25
C GLN A 54 5.04 -8.91 15.11
N VAL A 55 5.54 -8.81 13.88
CA VAL A 55 6.98 -8.72 13.59
C VAL A 55 7.45 -7.29 13.78
N ALA A 56 6.71 -6.31 13.27
CA ALA A 56 7.10 -4.91 13.29
C ALA A 56 6.91 -4.26 14.66
N LYS A 57 5.84 -4.60 15.38
CA LYS A 57 5.48 -3.98 16.66
C LYS A 57 5.60 -2.45 16.56
N ARG A 58 6.49 -1.85 17.35
CA ARG A 58 6.75 -0.40 17.37
C ARG A 58 7.92 0.03 16.50
N SER A 59 8.59 -0.87 15.77
CA SER A 59 9.79 -0.58 15.00
C SER A 59 9.46 0.14 13.68
N PRO A 60 9.81 1.44 13.54
CA PRO A 60 9.61 2.17 12.28
C PRO A 60 10.43 1.56 11.13
N SER A 61 11.60 0.99 11.43
CA SER A 61 12.46 0.35 10.44
C SER A 61 11.81 -0.90 9.83
N ILE A 62 11.13 -1.72 10.63
CA ILE A 62 10.40 -2.88 10.08
C ILE A 62 9.19 -2.41 9.27
N TRP A 63 8.45 -1.40 9.74
CA TRP A 63 7.31 -0.86 9.00
C TRP A 63 7.70 -0.24 7.65
N ALA A 64 8.79 0.52 7.58
CA ALA A 64 9.31 1.07 6.33
C ALA A 64 9.70 -0.06 5.35
N ARG A 65 10.44 -1.08 5.83
CA ARG A 65 10.81 -2.25 5.01
C ARG A 65 9.60 -3.03 4.51
N ALA A 66 8.59 -3.20 5.36
CA ALA A 66 7.35 -3.89 5.01
C ALA A 66 6.57 -3.11 3.94
N GLY A 67 6.41 -1.79 4.12
CA GLY A 67 5.78 -0.89 3.15
C GLY A 67 6.43 -0.99 1.77
N VAL A 68 7.75 -0.81 1.70
CA VAL A 68 8.49 -0.90 0.43
C VAL A 68 8.40 -2.31 -0.17
N SER A 69 8.47 -3.37 0.64
CA SER A 69 8.37 -4.76 0.14
C SER A 69 7.00 -5.08 -0.46
N VAL A 70 5.92 -4.61 0.15
CA VAL A 70 4.55 -4.76 -0.39
C VAL A 70 4.41 -4.00 -1.70
N THR A 71 4.92 -2.78 -1.77
CA THR A 71 4.91 -1.98 -3.00
C THR A 71 5.67 -2.66 -4.14
N ILE A 72 6.85 -3.25 -3.88
CA ILE A 72 7.58 -4.04 -4.89
C ILE A 72 6.73 -5.20 -5.43
N GLY A 73 5.99 -5.88 -4.55
CA GLY A 73 5.09 -6.96 -4.94
C GLY A 73 3.99 -6.48 -5.90
N GLU A 74 3.36 -5.35 -5.58
CA GLU A 74 2.34 -4.75 -6.45
C GLU A 74 2.94 -4.26 -7.78
N ALA A 75 4.13 -3.64 -7.76
CA ALA A 75 4.81 -3.16 -8.97
C ALA A 75 5.05 -4.32 -9.94
N LYS A 76 5.55 -5.44 -9.43
CA LYS A 76 5.75 -6.67 -10.23
C LYS A 76 4.45 -7.21 -10.82
N ASN A 77 3.35 -7.19 -10.06
CA ASN A 77 2.04 -7.60 -10.55
C ASN A 77 1.55 -6.71 -11.70
N ILE A 78 1.78 -5.39 -11.60
CA ILE A 78 1.43 -4.45 -12.67
C ILE A 78 2.32 -4.65 -13.88
N THR A 79 3.64 -4.79 -13.73
CA THR A 79 4.56 -5.09 -14.84
C THR A 79 4.18 -6.37 -15.58
N GLN A 80 3.77 -7.42 -14.87
CA GLN A 80 3.23 -8.63 -15.51
C GLN A 80 1.97 -8.34 -16.33
N TYR A 81 1.03 -7.56 -15.78
CA TYR A 81 -0.20 -7.18 -16.47
C TYR A 81 0.10 -6.32 -17.72
N LEU A 82 0.99 -5.33 -17.62
CA LEU A 82 1.46 -4.51 -18.73
C LEU A 82 2.03 -5.38 -19.87
N ASN A 83 2.88 -6.35 -19.52
CA ASN A 83 3.47 -7.27 -20.49
C ASN A 83 2.42 -8.16 -21.17
N ILE A 84 1.39 -8.61 -20.44
CA ILE A 84 0.25 -9.34 -21.03
C ILE A 84 -0.48 -8.46 -22.05
N LEU A 85 -0.76 -7.20 -21.71
CA LEU A 85 -1.42 -6.26 -22.61
C LEU A 85 -0.60 -6.01 -23.88
N LYS A 86 0.73 -5.87 -23.73
CA LYS A 86 1.68 -5.67 -24.85
C LYS A 86 1.75 -6.90 -25.75
N ARG A 87 1.97 -8.09 -25.17
CA ARG A 87 2.09 -9.36 -25.91
C ARG A 87 0.83 -9.67 -26.72
N ASN A 88 -0.34 -9.45 -26.13
CA ASN A 88 -1.63 -9.75 -26.76
C ASN A 88 -2.13 -8.61 -27.67
N LYS A 89 -1.34 -7.54 -27.85
CA LYS A 89 -1.67 -6.38 -28.69
C LYS A 89 -3.06 -5.80 -28.37
N ILE A 90 -3.42 -5.78 -27.08
CA ILE A 90 -4.73 -5.34 -26.60
C ILE A 90 -4.95 -3.86 -26.89
N MET A 91 -3.89 -3.06 -26.76
CA MET A 91 -3.91 -1.63 -27.02
C MET A 91 -3.45 -1.30 -28.45
N LYS A 92 -4.08 -0.27 -29.04
CA LYS A 92 -3.80 0.20 -30.41
C LYS A 92 -3.58 1.72 -30.42
N GLY A 93 -2.94 2.23 -31.47
CA GLY A 93 -2.70 3.67 -31.64
C GLY A 93 -1.94 4.28 -30.46
N ARG A 94 -2.38 5.46 -30.01
CA ARG A 94 -1.76 6.17 -28.87
C ARG A 94 -1.73 5.35 -27.58
N ASN A 95 -2.77 4.56 -27.28
CA ASN A 95 -2.78 3.66 -26.12
C ASN A 95 -1.61 2.64 -26.14
N ARG A 96 -1.14 2.21 -27.32
CA ARG A 96 0.00 1.29 -27.42
C ARG A 96 1.34 1.98 -27.09
N ILE A 97 1.46 3.26 -27.45
CA ILE A 97 2.65 4.08 -27.13
C ILE A 97 2.69 4.30 -25.63
N ALA A 98 1.60 4.83 -25.05
CA ALA A 98 1.45 5.02 -23.60
C ALA A 98 1.66 3.72 -22.80
N LEU A 99 1.23 2.58 -23.33
CA LEU A 99 1.51 1.27 -22.71
C LEU A 99 3.01 0.94 -22.69
N SER A 100 3.75 1.29 -23.75
CA SER A 100 5.20 1.06 -23.80
C SER A 100 5.94 1.97 -22.83
N ASP A 101 5.55 3.25 -22.77
CA ASP A 101 6.11 4.22 -21.83
C ASP A 101 5.83 3.79 -20.39
N CYS A 102 4.61 3.34 -20.09
CA CYS A 102 4.27 2.81 -18.77
C CYS A 102 5.09 1.56 -18.39
N ILE A 103 5.51 0.72 -19.35
CA ILE A 103 6.39 -0.42 -19.07
C ILE A 103 7.79 0.06 -18.65
N GLU A 104 8.31 1.10 -19.29
CA GLU A 104 9.59 1.71 -18.93
C GLU A 104 9.52 2.34 -17.54
N SER A 105 8.51 3.18 -17.28
CA SER A 105 8.31 3.79 -15.96
C SER A 105 8.17 2.75 -14.84
N PHE A 106 7.48 1.63 -15.09
CA PHE A 106 7.39 0.55 -14.08
C PHE A 106 8.69 -0.25 -13.91
N SER A 107 9.57 -0.27 -14.92
CA SER A 107 10.92 -0.80 -14.76
C SER A 107 11.71 0.08 -13.78
N ASP A 108 11.69 1.40 -13.98
CA ASP A 108 12.37 2.37 -13.11
C ASP A 108 11.79 2.38 -11.69
N THR A 109 10.46 2.30 -11.58
CA THR A 109 9.74 2.13 -10.30
C THR A 109 10.30 0.94 -9.53
N ILE A 110 10.42 -0.24 -10.17
CA ILE A 110 10.92 -1.46 -9.52
C ILE A 110 12.38 -1.29 -9.07
N ASP A 111 13.22 -0.69 -9.90
CA ASP A 111 14.64 -0.48 -9.59
C ASP A 111 14.81 0.48 -8.41
N ASN A 112 14.06 1.59 -8.40
CA ASN A 112 14.05 2.59 -7.32
C ASN A 112 13.56 1.97 -6.00
N LEU A 113 12.50 1.17 -6.03
CA LEU A 113 12.00 0.45 -4.86
C LEU A 113 13.02 -0.59 -4.36
N HIS A 114 13.71 -1.30 -5.25
CA HIS A 114 14.73 -2.27 -4.87
C HIS A 114 15.98 -1.62 -4.26
N LYS A 115 16.45 -0.49 -4.81
CA LYS A 115 17.53 0.31 -4.20
C LYS A 115 17.14 0.76 -2.79
N SER A 116 15.92 1.30 -2.63
CA SER A 116 15.35 1.73 -1.36
C SER A 116 15.35 0.61 -0.32
N LEU A 117 14.79 -0.57 -0.68
CA LEU A 117 14.76 -1.72 0.22
C LEU A 117 16.16 -2.25 0.55
N GLY A 118 17.10 -2.16 -0.40
CA GLY A 118 18.50 -2.55 -0.21
C GLY A 118 19.18 -1.74 0.89
N ILE A 119 19.00 -0.42 0.88
CA ILE A 119 19.53 0.47 1.93
C ILE A 119 18.80 0.28 3.25
N LEU A 120 17.46 0.21 3.25
CA LEU A 120 16.68 -0.01 4.47
C LEU A 120 17.06 -1.29 5.24
N ARG A 121 17.60 -2.31 4.54
CA ARG A 121 18.08 -3.57 5.15
C ARG A 121 19.47 -3.47 5.77
N LYS A 122 20.23 -2.42 5.44
CA LYS A 122 21.64 -2.23 5.82
C LYS A 122 21.87 -0.87 6.48
N LEU A 123 20.83 -0.33 7.11
CA LEU A 123 20.93 0.95 7.79
C LEU A 123 22.04 0.90 8.82
N ASP A 124 22.90 1.90 8.76
CA ASP A 124 24.06 2.06 9.63
C ASP A 124 23.94 3.39 10.36
N ALA A 125 24.45 3.41 11.60
CA ALA A 125 24.32 4.57 12.44
C ALA A 125 25.13 5.78 11.95
N ALA A 126 26.30 5.54 11.35
CA ALA A 126 27.23 6.56 10.92
C ALA A 126 26.77 7.28 9.63
N SER A 127 26.03 6.60 8.75
CA SER A 127 25.52 7.15 7.49
C SER A 127 24.00 7.24 7.40
N PHE A 128 23.28 7.09 8.53
CA PHE A 128 21.82 7.04 8.57
C PHE A 128 21.15 8.18 7.79
N ASP A 129 21.57 9.42 7.99
CA ASP A 129 20.94 10.58 7.34
C ASP A 129 21.12 10.57 5.82
N VAL A 130 22.32 10.21 5.35
CA VAL A 130 22.63 10.07 3.91
C VAL A 130 21.82 8.92 3.31
N GLN A 131 21.83 7.77 3.97
CA GLN A 131 21.09 6.57 3.56
C GLN A 131 19.57 6.85 3.48
N MET A 132 19.00 7.54 4.47
CA MET A 132 17.59 7.89 4.44
C MET A 132 17.27 8.94 3.37
N GLY A 133 18.19 9.88 3.10
CA GLY A 133 18.09 10.81 1.96
C GLY A 133 18.00 10.10 0.62
N ASP A 134 18.85 9.10 0.39
CA ASP A 134 18.82 8.27 -0.82
C ASP A 134 17.50 7.49 -0.94
N VAL A 135 17.06 6.85 0.14
CA VAL A 135 15.79 6.09 0.17
C VAL A 135 14.61 7.01 -0.14
N ILE A 136 14.54 8.20 0.47
CA ILE A 136 13.46 9.16 0.21
C ILE A 136 13.47 9.61 -1.25
N THR A 137 14.66 9.88 -1.80
CA THR A 137 14.83 10.29 -3.20
C THR A 137 14.31 9.21 -4.15
N TRP A 138 14.73 7.96 -3.99
CA TRP A 138 14.29 6.87 -4.87
C TRP A 138 12.81 6.53 -4.69
N MET A 139 12.28 6.56 -3.47
CA MET A 139 10.84 6.38 -3.23
C MET A 139 10.00 7.49 -3.87
N SER A 140 10.51 8.73 -3.89
CA SER A 140 9.84 9.85 -4.56
C SER A 140 9.93 9.71 -6.08
N ALA A 141 11.07 9.25 -6.62
CA ALA A 141 11.21 8.95 -8.04
C ALA A 141 10.24 7.84 -8.49
N ALA A 142 10.11 6.76 -7.70
CA ALA A 142 9.14 5.69 -7.99
C ALA A 142 7.69 6.21 -8.06
N LEU A 143 7.29 7.15 -7.19
CA LEU A 143 5.99 7.82 -7.29
C LEU A 143 5.84 8.61 -8.59
N THR A 144 6.84 9.41 -8.93
CA THR A 144 6.84 10.19 -10.19
C THR A 144 6.76 9.28 -11.42
N ASP A 145 7.44 8.14 -11.42
CA ASP A 145 7.40 7.17 -12.51
C ASP A 145 5.98 6.56 -12.67
N GLU A 146 5.34 6.22 -11.54
CA GLU A 146 3.95 5.73 -11.53
C GLU A 146 2.96 6.81 -12.02
N GLU A 147 3.14 8.06 -11.61
CA GLU A 147 2.34 9.21 -12.08
C GLU A 147 2.57 9.48 -13.57
N THR A 148 3.80 9.37 -14.06
CA THR A 148 4.14 9.48 -15.49
C THR A 148 3.39 8.44 -16.32
N CYS A 149 3.29 7.20 -15.83
CA CYS A 149 2.45 6.20 -16.47
C CYS A 149 0.98 6.64 -16.55
N LEU A 150 0.41 7.23 -15.50
CA LEU A 150 -0.98 7.71 -15.52
C LEU A 150 -1.16 8.84 -16.54
N ASP A 151 -0.25 9.80 -16.55
CA ASP A 151 -0.29 10.99 -17.41
C ASP A 151 -0.21 10.62 -18.89
N GLY A 152 0.56 9.60 -19.26
CA GLY A 152 0.65 9.08 -20.62
C GLY A 152 -0.70 8.65 -21.24
N PHE A 153 -1.74 8.42 -20.41
CA PHE A 153 -3.08 8.09 -20.89
C PHE A 153 -4.09 9.24 -20.85
N GLN A 154 -3.76 10.40 -20.26
CA GLN A 154 -4.73 11.49 -20.03
C GLN A 154 -5.10 12.26 -21.31
N GLU A 155 -4.19 12.40 -22.28
CA GLU A 155 -4.43 13.16 -23.51
C GLU A 155 -5.30 12.42 -24.55
N GLN A 156 -5.88 11.28 -24.17
CA GLN A 156 -6.58 10.41 -25.11
C GLN A 156 -8.09 10.65 -25.11
N LYS A 157 -8.62 11.09 -26.27
CA LYS A 157 -10.07 11.28 -26.50
C LYS A 157 -10.92 10.03 -26.18
N THR A 158 -10.34 8.84 -26.32
CA THR A 158 -11.01 7.57 -26.03
C THR A 158 -10.05 6.59 -25.32
N ILE A 159 -10.32 6.32 -24.06
CA ILE A 159 -9.60 5.30 -23.28
C ILE A 159 -10.30 3.95 -23.43
N SER A 160 -9.55 2.89 -23.78
CA SER A 160 -10.09 1.53 -23.88
C SER A 160 -10.50 0.99 -22.49
N ARG A 161 -11.39 -0.01 -22.45
CA ARG A 161 -11.77 -0.65 -21.17
C ARG A 161 -10.55 -1.19 -20.42
N GLN A 162 -9.61 -1.80 -21.14
CA GLN A 162 -8.40 -2.38 -20.58
C GLN A 162 -7.42 -1.32 -20.09
N ALA A 163 -7.35 -0.16 -20.76
CA ALA A 163 -6.59 0.99 -20.27
C ALA A 163 -7.18 1.55 -18.98
N ARG A 164 -8.52 1.66 -18.84
CA ARG A 164 -9.14 2.04 -17.55
C ARG A 164 -8.79 1.06 -16.42
N VAL A 165 -8.82 -0.24 -16.70
CA VAL A 165 -8.44 -1.27 -15.72
C VAL A 165 -6.96 -1.14 -15.34
N LEU A 166 -6.08 -0.85 -16.30
CA LEU A 166 -4.67 -0.58 -16.03
C LEU A 166 -4.51 0.65 -15.12
N LEU A 167 -5.11 1.79 -15.49
CA LEU A 167 -4.98 3.03 -14.73
C LEU A 167 -5.48 2.88 -13.29
N ASN A 168 -6.58 2.16 -13.06
CA ASN A 168 -7.03 1.87 -11.69
C ASN A 168 -6.02 1.07 -10.87
N ARG A 169 -5.28 0.13 -11.51
CA ARG A 169 -4.20 -0.62 -10.85
C ARG A 169 -3.01 0.29 -10.57
N VAL A 170 -2.64 1.14 -11.52
CA VAL A 170 -1.54 2.10 -11.38
C VAL A 170 -1.85 3.10 -10.26
N SER A 171 -3.05 3.68 -10.20
CA SER A 171 -3.44 4.57 -9.10
C SER A 171 -3.37 3.87 -7.73
N ARG A 172 -3.76 2.59 -7.67
CA ARG A 172 -3.68 1.83 -6.42
C ARG A 172 -2.24 1.64 -5.95
N ILE A 173 -1.29 1.38 -6.85
CA ILE A 173 0.13 1.30 -6.42
C ILE A 173 0.67 2.66 -6.02
N THR A 174 0.31 3.76 -6.70
CA THR A 174 0.69 5.12 -6.26
C THR A 174 0.27 5.40 -4.83
N TYR A 175 -0.87 4.88 -4.40
CA TYR A 175 -1.32 4.99 -3.00
C TYR A 175 -0.48 4.12 -2.05
N LEU A 176 -0.07 2.91 -2.46
CA LEU A 176 0.84 2.08 -1.69
C LEU A 176 2.23 2.70 -1.57
N THR A 177 2.79 3.22 -2.67
CA THR A 177 4.09 3.90 -2.71
C THR A 177 4.06 5.16 -1.84
N SER A 178 2.97 5.93 -1.87
CA SER A 178 2.76 7.10 -1.01
C SER A 178 2.73 6.72 0.48
N ASN A 179 2.01 5.65 0.83
CA ASN A 179 2.01 5.14 2.21
C ASN A 179 3.38 4.62 2.64
N ALA A 180 4.09 3.90 1.77
CA ALA A 180 5.44 3.41 2.05
C ALA A 180 6.43 4.56 2.27
N LEU A 181 6.35 5.62 1.45
CA LEU A 181 7.16 6.83 1.63
C LEU A 181 6.83 7.53 2.96
N ALA A 182 5.57 7.57 3.39
CA ALA A 182 5.21 8.13 4.69
C ALA A 182 5.83 7.34 5.87
N LEU A 183 5.88 6.00 5.77
CA LEU A 183 6.55 5.15 6.77
C LEU A 183 8.07 5.34 6.75
N VAL A 184 8.68 5.50 5.58
CA VAL A 184 10.10 5.86 5.42
C VAL A 184 10.40 7.22 6.08
N ASN A 185 9.56 8.23 5.84
CA ASN A 185 9.70 9.54 6.48
C ASN A 185 9.51 9.46 8.01
N LYS A 186 8.62 8.58 8.49
CA LYS A 186 8.49 8.31 9.93
C LYS A 186 9.77 7.70 10.52
N LEU A 187 10.42 6.78 9.80
CA LEU A 187 11.72 6.25 10.20
C LEU A 187 12.78 7.34 10.24
N ALA A 188 12.90 8.16 9.19
CA ALA A 188 13.86 9.26 9.12
C ALA A 188 13.70 10.25 10.28
N SER A 189 12.46 10.64 10.59
CA SER A 189 12.16 11.57 11.70
C SER A 189 12.32 10.98 13.10
N THR A 190 12.21 9.65 13.24
CA THR A 190 12.43 8.98 14.54
C THR A 190 13.93 8.79 14.83
N GLY A 191 14.76 8.71 13.80
CA GLY A 191 16.21 8.57 13.91
C GLY A 191 16.66 7.19 14.43
N LEU A 192 17.91 7.14 14.90
CA LEU A 192 18.63 5.93 15.30
C LEU A 192 17.96 5.09 16.40
N GLY A 193 17.15 5.70 17.28
CA GLY A 193 16.41 4.97 18.33
C GLY A 193 15.41 3.94 17.80
N SER A 194 15.16 3.96 16.49
CA SER A 194 14.36 2.97 15.76
C SER A 194 15.09 1.66 15.43
N LEU A 195 16.43 1.65 15.49
CA LEU A 195 17.27 0.48 15.14
C LEU A 195 17.56 -0.43 16.34
N THR A 196 17.31 0.05 17.55
CA THR A 196 17.71 -0.60 18.82
C THR A 196 16.58 -1.34 19.53
N ASN A 197 15.38 -1.44 18.94
CA ASN A 197 14.20 -2.10 19.51
C ASN A 197 13.60 -3.17 18.60
#